data_AF-A0A7C3KZX1-F1
#
_entry.id   AF-A0A7C3KZX1-F1
#
_cell.length_a   1.000
_cell.length_b   1.000
_cell.length_c   1.000
_cell.angle_alpha   90.00
_cell.angle_beta   90.00
_cell.angle_gamma   90.00
#
_symmetry.space_group_name_H-M   'P 1'
#
loop_
_entity.id
_entity.type
_entity.pdbx_description
1 polymer ?
#
loop_
_entity_poly.entity_id
_entity_poly.type
_entity_poly.pdbx_seq_one_letter_code
_entity_poly.pdbx_strand_id
1 'polypeptide(L)'
;MRPSALMIVAVMIADMGLRSDAPPTEAHHGATGSTAPDAETPGKRPGSEFRVARHGFAFRNSFSGSPLPTALRRATSGWENALRGTIERNFELPKEFGLCGGMCLAAADFFHAGLAIPRMETPPQAGTPLYEYLYQRQVESWGKASVYALKFLRWMRLPDTGTDSPSERSVAELGTIATSVRAGELVPIGLVLVRHAEEGARNGGKPWENHQVLCWKVEPREGGVGVDLHVYDPNFPKDEGVVIRVSNATGDGKKPAPDRPVMLARLTSSGKATPVRGVFAMPYERKDVPEELARASTDHEP
;
A
#
# COMPACT_ATOMS: atom_id res chain seq x y z
N MET A 1 5.63 -29.88 4.73
CA MET A 1 4.82 -28.81 5.34
C MET A 1 3.67 -28.48 4.41
N ARG A 2 2.41 -28.61 4.85
CA ARG A 2 1.25 -28.21 4.05
C ARG A 2 1.16 -26.67 4.05
N PRO A 3 0.99 -25.98 2.91
CA PRO A 3 0.82 -24.53 2.89
C PRO A 3 -0.42 -24.16 3.72
N SER A 4 -0.31 -23.12 4.55
CA SER A 4 -1.43 -22.61 5.33
C SER A 4 -2.53 -22.08 4.41
N ALA A 5 -3.81 -22.29 4.74
CA ALA A 5 -4.96 -21.88 3.93
C ALA A 5 -4.95 -20.39 3.50
N LEU A 6 -4.31 -19.51 4.28
CA LEU A 6 -4.16 -18.08 3.97
C LEU A 6 -3.27 -17.84 2.75
N MET A 7 -2.26 -18.70 2.54
CA MET A 7 -1.39 -18.68 1.37
C MET A 7 -2.14 -19.15 0.12
N ILE A 8 -3.11 -20.06 0.26
CA ILE A 8 -3.94 -20.54 -0.85
C ILE A 8 -4.87 -19.42 -1.35
N VAL A 9 -5.47 -18.64 -0.45
CA VAL A 9 -6.40 -17.55 -0.81
C VAL A 9 -5.68 -16.39 -1.50
N ALA A 10 -4.53 -15.96 -0.99
CA ALA A 10 -3.75 -14.88 -1.59
C ALA A 10 -3.12 -15.26 -2.94
N VAL A 11 -2.76 -16.54 -3.13
CA VAL A 11 -2.27 -17.06 -4.41
C VAL A 11 -3.42 -17.24 -5.41
N MET A 12 -4.59 -17.71 -4.98
CA MET A 12 -5.73 -17.91 -5.88
C MET A 12 -6.38 -16.60 -6.36
N ILE A 13 -6.45 -15.56 -5.51
CA ILE A 13 -6.94 -14.23 -5.94
C ILE A 13 -6.00 -13.59 -6.98
N ALA A 14 -4.69 -13.82 -6.88
CA ALA A 14 -3.71 -13.31 -7.84
C ALA A 14 -3.78 -14.04 -9.19
N ASP A 15 -4.12 -15.33 -9.21
CA ASP A 15 -4.22 -16.15 -10.43
C ASP A 15 -5.51 -15.86 -11.24
N MET A 16 -6.57 -15.42 -10.57
CA MET A 16 -7.83 -15.01 -11.21
C MET A 16 -7.76 -13.63 -11.90
N GLY A 17 -6.73 -12.82 -11.62
CA GLY A 17 -6.53 -11.50 -12.24
C GLY A 17 -5.79 -11.52 -13.59
N LEU A 18 -5.34 -12.70 -14.07
CA LEU A 18 -4.50 -12.83 -15.27
C LEU A 18 -5.22 -13.42 -16.49
N ARG A 19 -6.54 -13.63 -16.44
CA ARG A 19 -7.32 -14.12 -17.59
C ARG A 19 -8.23 -13.03 -18.14
N SER A 20 -7.64 -12.15 -18.95
CA SER A 20 -8.40 -11.40 -19.95
C SER A 20 -8.27 -12.13 -21.28
N ASP A 21 -9.37 -12.75 -21.72
CA ASP A 21 -9.51 -13.32 -23.06
C ASP A 21 -9.44 -12.19 -24.10
N ALA A 22 -8.42 -12.20 -24.95
CA ALA A 22 -8.36 -11.38 -26.15
C ALA A 22 -8.91 -12.16 -27.35
N PRO A 23 -9.79 -11.58 -28.20
CA PRO A 23 -10.09 -12.14 -29.51
C PRO A 23 -9.21 -11.51 -30.62
N PRO A 24 -9.16 -12.12 -31.83
CA PRO A 24 -7.99 -12.05 -32.69
C PRO A 24 -8.08 -11.06 -33.89
N THR A 25 -6.88 -10.63 -34.34
CA THR A 25 -6.42 -10.31 -35.74
C THR A 25 -7.21 -9.26 -36.56
N GLU A 26 -6.64 -8.28 -37.28
CA GLU A 26 -5.65 -8.31 -38.37
C GLU A 26 -5.11 -6.89 -38.72
N ALA A 27 -4.06 -6.82 -39.53
CA ALA A 27 -3.37 -5.61 -40.00
C ALA A 27 -3.90 -5.07 -41.36
N HIS A 28 -3.88 -3.74 -41.56
CA HIS A 28 -3.08 -3.01 -42.58
C HIS A 28 -3.67 -1.67 -43.07
N HIS A 29 -2.73 -0.74 -43.35
CA HIS A 29 -2.71 0.39 -44.30
C HIS A 29 -3.23 1.79 -43.92
N GLY A 30 -2.30 2.75 -43.92
CA GLY A 30 -2.35 3.87 -44.89
C GLY A 30 -2.64 5.29 -44.38
N ALA A 31 -1.58 6.01 -44.00
CA ALA A 31 -1.28 7.45 -44.13
C ALA A 31 -2.41 8.51 -44.24
N THR A 32 -2.32 9.59 -43.46
CA THR A 32 -1.87 10.95 -43.87
C THR A 32 -2.08 11.96 -42.74
N GLY A 33 -1.23 12.99 -42.69
CA GLY A 33 -0.96 13.79 -41.50
C GLY A 33 -1.94 14.92 -41.17
N SER A 34 -1.83 15.38 -39.93
CA SER A 34 -2.13 16.75 -39.50
C SER A 34 -1.38 16.99 -38.18
N THR A 35 -0.40 17.90 -38.20
CA THR A 35 0.40 18.30 -37.04
C THR A 35 -0.46 19.12 -36.08
N ALA A 36 -1.00 18.46 -35.07
CA ALA A 36 -1.41 19.10 -33.82
C ALA A 36 -0.15 19.41 -32.99
N PRO A 37 -0.15 20.47 -32.16
CA PRO A 37 1.02 20.85 -31.38
C PRO A 37 1.40 19.69 -30.45
N ASP A 38 2.69 19.38 -30.42
CA ASP A 38 3.27 18.32 -29.61
C ASP A 38 2.72 18.40 -28.18
N ALA A 39 1.87 17.43 -27.83
CA ALA A 39 1.53 17.17 -26.45
C ALA A 39 2.84 16.77 -25.77
N GLU A 40 3.44 17.70 -25.01
CA GLU A 40 4.53 17.43 -24.10
C GLU A 40 4.20 16.13 -23.38
N THR A 41 5.04 15.10 -23.59
CA THR A 41 4.98 13.89 -22.77
C THR A 41 5.11 14.37 -21.33
N PRO A 42 4.09 14.22 -20.46
CA PRO A 42 4.16 14.82 -19.14
C PRO A 42 5.40 14.29 -18.45
N GLY A 43 6.35 15.19 -18.14
CA GLY A 43 7.58 14.83 -17.45
C GLY A 43 7.25 14.05 -16.17
N LYS A 44 8.14 13.12 -15.77
CA LYS A 44 7.97 12.33 -14.54
C LYS A 44 7.88 13.30 -13.35
N ARG A 45 6.66 13.60 -12.86
CA ARG A 45 6.43 14.45 -11.69
C ARG A 45 7.19 13.87 -10.50
N PRO A 46 8.12 14.62 -9.88
CA PRO A 46 8.91 14.10 -8.78
C PRO A 46 8.03 13.94 -7.54
N GLY A 47 8.20 12.83 -6.82
CA GLY A 47 7.45 12.54 -5.59
C GLY A 47 7.55 13.62 -4.51
N SER A 48 8.60 14.46 -4.53
CA SER A 48 8.75 15.63 -3.66
C SER A 48 7.67 16.70 -3.85
N GLU A 49 6.94 16.70 -4.97
CA GLU A 49 5.76 17.54 -5.21
C GLU A 49 4.46 16.93 -4.64
N PHE A 50 4.49 15.68 -4.17
CA PHE A 50 3.32 15.07 -3.55
C PHE A 50 2.95 15.84 -2.27
N ARG A 51 1.64 16.01 -2.03
CA ARG A 51 1.07 16.74 -0.90
C ARG A 51 -0.13 15.93 -0.46
N VAL A 52 -0.12 15.45 0.78
CA VAL A 52 -1.15 14.55 1.31
C VAL A 52 -2.55 15.18 1.20
N ALA A 53 -2.68 16.48 1.49
CA ALA A 53 -3.96 17.18 1.46
C ALA A 53 -4.53 17.36 0.04
N ARG A 54 -3.70 17.30 -1.00
CA ARG A 54 -4.12 17.46 -2.41
C ARG A 54 -4.18 16.15 -3.18
N HIS A 55 -3.23 15.25 -2.92
CA HIS A 55 -2.98 14.05 -3.72
C HIS A 55 -3.29 12.76 -2.95
N GLY A 56 -3.58 12.83 -1.64
CA GLY A 56 -4.12 11.71 -0.87
C GLY A 56 -5.65 11.72 -0.87
N PHE A 57 -6.27 10.55 -0.67
CA PHE A 57 -7.71 10.48 -0.49
C PHE A 57 -8.14 11.16 0.82
N ALA A 58 -9.23 11.90 0.76
CA ALA A 58 -9.76 12.70 1.86
C ALA A 58 -10.62 11.90 2.87
N PHE A 59 -10.79 10.60 2.65
CA PHE A 59 -11.54 9.69 3.52
C PHE A 59 -10.63 8.69 4.22
N ARG A 60 -11.07 8.23 5.40
CA ARG A 60 -10.32 7.25 6.18
C ARG A 60 -10.41 5.86 5.56
N ASN A 61 -9.30 5.14 5.57
CA ASN A 61 -9.22 3.72 5.21
C ASN A 61 -10.02 2.83 6.18
N SER A 62 -11.33 2.75 5.97
CA SER A 62 -12.27 1.91 6.72
C SER A 62 -13.44 1.60 5.80
N PHE A 63 -13.47 0.38 5.27
CA PHE A 63 -14.49 -0.07 4.34
C PHE A 63 -15.39 -1.08 5.04
N SER A 64 -16.70 -0.92 4.88
CA SER A 64 -17.71 -1.82 5.43
C SER A 64 -18.09 -2.90 4.43
N GLY A 65 -18.40 -4.09 4.92
CA GLY A 65 -19.00 -5.17 4.13
C GLY A 65 -18.11 -6.39 4.05
N SER A 66 -18.07 -7.05 2.89
CA SER A 66 -17.21 -8.21 2.68
C SER A 66 -15.87 -7.77 2.11
N PRO A 67 -14.73 -8.19 2.68
CA PRO A 67 -13.40 -7.92 2.11
C PRO A 67 -13.12 -8.77 0.86
N LEU A 68 -14.07 -9.61 0.43
CA LEU A 68 -13.94 -10.42 -0.77
C LEU A 68 -14.11 -9.57 -2.04
N PRO A 69 -13.43 -9.96 -3.15
CA PRO A 69 -13.61 -9.29 -4.42
C PRO A 69 -15.08 -9.32 -4.86
N THR A 70 -15.56 -8.29 -5.57
CA THR A 70 -16.96 -8.24 -6.02
C THR A 70 -17.37 -9.45 -6.84
N ALA A 71 -16.47 -9.97 -7.68
CA ALA A 71 -16.69 -11.21 -8.44
C ALA A 71 -16.96 -12.41 -7.51
N LEU A 72 -16.13 -12.61 -6.48
CA LEU A 72 -16.29 -13.71 -5.53
C LEU A 72 -17.52 -13.52 -4.62
N ARG A 73 -17.87 -12.28 -4.29
CA ARG A 73 -19.11 -11.95 -3.57
C ARG A 73 -20.36 -12.27 -4.40
N ARG A 74 -20.28 -12.09 -5.71
CA ARG A 74 -21.37 -12.37 -6.67
C ARG A 74 -21.29 -13.78 -7.26
N ALA A 75 -20.37 -14.62 -6.78
CA ALA A 75 -20.17 -15.96 -7.27
C ALA A 75 -21.42 -16.82 -7.10
N THR A 76 -21.98 -17.25 -8.24
CA THR A 76 -23.06 -18.24 -8.30
C THR A 76 -22.56 -19.60 -8.77
N SER A 77 -21.35 -19.66 -9.33
CA SER A 77 -20.73 -20.91 -9.77
C SER A 77 -20.34 -21.78 -8.57
N GLY A 78 -20.52 -23.10 -8.69
CA GLY A 78 -20.39 -24.03 -7.55
C GLY A 78 -19.01 -24.01 -6.88
N TRP A 79 -17.93 -23.82 -7.66
CA TRP A 79 -16.57 -23.82 -7.13
C TRP A 79 -16.19 -22.48 -6.47
N GLU A 80 -16.58 -21.34 -7.05
CA GLU A 80 -16.35 -20.02 -6.46
C GLU A 80 -17.17 -19.83 -5.18
N ASN A 81 -18.41 -20.32 -5.16
CA ASN A 81 -19.26 -20.31 -3.97
C ASN A 81 -18.68 -21.20 -2.85
N ALA A 82 -18.11 -22.35 -3.21
CA ALA A 82 -17.40 -23.22 -2.26
C ALA A 82 -16.11 -22.56 -1.72
N LEU A 83 -15.37 -21.84 -2.56
CA LEU A 83 -14.19 -21.07 -2.15
C LEU A 83 -14.59 -19.95 -1.19
N ARG A 84 -15.61 -19.16 -1.53
CA ARG A 84 -16.21 -18.12 -0.66
C ARG A 84 -16.57 -18.69 0.71
N GLY A 85 -17.33 -19.78 0.73
CA GLY A 85 -17.74 -20.43 1.99
C GLY A 85 -16.56 -21.00 2.79
N THR A 86 -15.46 -21.37 2.14
CA THR A 86 -14.24 -21.85 2.83
C THR A 86 -13.48 -20.68 3.46
N ILE A 87 -13.39 -19.53 2.78
CA ILE A 87 -12.75 -18.33 3.31
C ILE A 87 -13.56 -17.79 4.49
N GLU A 88 -14.87 -17.65 4.35
CA GLU A 88 -15.75 -17.15 5.41
C GLU A 88 -15.75 -18.03 6.67
N ARG A 89 -15.60 -19.36 6.53
CA ARG A 89 -15.56 -20.29 7.67
C ARG A 89 -14.20 -20.35 8.36
N ASN A 90 -13.11 -20.27 7.60
CA ASN A 90 -11.76 -20.45 8.13
C ASN A 90 -11.10 -19.13 8.54
N PHE A 91 -11.64 -18.00 8.06
CA PHE A 91 -11.19 -16.67 8.43
C PHE A 91 -12.40 -15.91 8.95
N GLU A 92 -12.36 -15.53 10.23
CA GLU A 92 -13.27 -14.54 10.79
C GLU A 92 -13.00 -13.20 10.08
N LEU A 93 -13.57 -13.03 8.89
CA LEU A 93 -13.41 -11.84 8.09
C LEU A 93 -14.01 -10.67 8.87
N PRO A 94 -13.24 -9.59 9.06
CA PRO A 94 -13.75 -8.47 9.83
C PRO A 94 -14.86 -7.78 9.04
N LYS A 95 -15.88 -7.28 9.75
CA LYS A 95 -16.98 -6.49 9.15
C LYS A 95 -16.49 -5.14 8.59
N GLU A 96 -15.33 -4.69 9.07
CA GLU A 96 -14.59 -3.52 8.61
C GLU A 96 -13.19 -3.94 8.20
N PHE A 97 -12.73 -3.47 7.04
CA PHE A 97 -11.40 -3.78 6.52
C PHE A 97 -10.76 -2.55 5.88
N GLY A 98 -9.45 -2.63 5.63
CA GLY A 98 -8.68 -1.59 4.97
C GLY A 98 -8.26 -1.97 3.55
N LEU A 99 -8.24 -0.99 2.66
CA LEU A 99 -7.62 -1.00 1.33
C LEU A 99 -6.39 -0.09 1.29
N CYS A 100 -5.61 -0.03 2.38
CA CYS A 100 -4.48 0.89 2.53
C CYS A 100 -3.46 0.84 1.38
N GLY A 101 -3.09 -0.36 0.92
CA GLY A 101 -2.18 -0.53 -0.23
C GLY A 101 -2.81 -0.03 -1.53
N GLY A 102 -4.10 -0.31 -1.72
CA GLY A 102 -4.86 0.17 -2.87
C GLY A 102 -4.98 1.70 -2.91
N MET A 103 -5.26 2.30 -1.76
CA MET A 103 -5.30 3.77 -1.61
C MET A 103 -3.93 4.41 -1.83
N CYS A 104 -2.84 3.79 -1.37
CA CYS A 104 -1.49 4.28 -1.63
C CYS A 104 -1.15 4.24 -3.12
N LEU A 105 -1.39 3.10 -3.77
CA LEU A 105 -1.04 2.90 -5.18
C LEU A 105 -1.90 3.80 -6.08
N ALA A 106 -3.21 3.87 -5.83
CA ALA A 106 -4.11 4.75 -6.58
C ALA A 106 -3.74 6.23 -6.38
N ALA A 107 -3.42 6.68 -5.16
CA ALA A 107 -2.97 8.05 -4.94
C ALA A 107 -1.72 8.41 -5.77
N ALA A 108 -0.76 7.48 -5.89
CA ALA A 108 0.39 7.63 -6.75
C ALA A 108 0.01 7.67 -8.25
N ASP A 109 -0.94 6.82 -8.68
CA ASP A 109 -1.41 6.80 -10.07
C ASP A 109 -2.07 8.14 -10.48
N PHE A 110 -2.99 8.67 -9.67
CA PHE A 110 -3.60 9.98 -9.89
C PHE A 110 -2.55 11.10 -9.93
N PHE A 111 -1.60 11.10 -8.97
CA PHE A 111 -0.52 12.08 -8.93
C PHE A 111 0.33 12.06 -10.21
N HIS A 112 0.77 10.88 -10.65
CA HIS A 112 1.59 10.73 -11.84
C HIS A 112 0.82 11.00 -13.14
N ALA A 113 -0.50 10.79 -13.14
CA ALA A 113 -1.37 11.17 -14.25
C ALA A 113 -1.68 12.68 -14.30
N GLY A 114 -1.29 13.46 -13.28
CA GLY A 114 -1.65 14.88 -13.21
C GLY A 114 -3.13 15.12 -12.90
N LEU A 115 -3.85 14.09 -12.44
CA LEU A 115 -5.28 14.16 -12.16
C LEU A 115 -5.54 14.58 -10.71
N ALA A 116 -6.63 15.31 -10.50
CA ALA A 116 -7.13 15.57 -9.15
C ALA A 116 -7.65 14.27 -8.51
N ILE A 117 -7.43 14.08 -7.21
CA ILE A 117 -8.08 12.99 -6.48
C ILE A 117 -9.59 13.28 -6.35
N PRO A 118 -10.46 12.26 -6.48
CA PRO A 118 -11.88 12.40 -6.24
C PRO A 118 -12.16 13.02 -4.87
N ARG A 119 -12.91 14.13 -4.84
CA ARG A 119 -13.27 14.87 -3.62
C ARG A 119 -14.37 14.14 -2.84
N MET A 120 -13.98 13.06 -2.18
CA MET A 120 -14.85 12.27 -1.31
C MET A 120 -14.33 12.30 0.12
N GLU A 121 -15.21 12.54 1.09
CA GLU A 121 -14.86 12.51 2.52
C GLU A 121 -15.26 11.19 3.20
N THR A 122 -16.04 10.36 2.50
CA THR A 122 -16.41 9.02 2.93
C THR A 122 -15.88 7.98 1.93
N PRO A 123 -15.54 6.76 2.42
CA PRO A 123 -15.07 5.69 1.55
C PRO A 123 -16.11 5.32 0.48
N PRO A 124 -15.69 5.07 -0.76
CA PRO A 124 -16.61 4.71 -1.83
C PRO A 124 -17.32 3.39 -1.52
N GLN A 125 -18.61 3.31 -1.87
CA GLN A 125 -19.40 2.10 -1.67
C GLN A 125 -18.92 0.98 -2.59
N ALA A 126 -19.04 -0.26 -2.11
CA ALA A 126 -18.68 -1.44 -2.89
C ALA A 126 -19.46 -1.51 -4.22
N GLY A 127 -18.76 -1.80 -5.31
CA GLY A 127 -19.34 -1.80 -6.67
C GLY A 127 -19.30 -0.46 -7.40
N THR A 128 -18.86 0.62 -6.76
CA THR A 128 -18.56 1.88 -7.47
C THR A 128 -17.21 1.78 -8.19
N PRO A 129 -17.00 2.52 -9.30
CA PRO A 129 -15.73 2.62 -10.01
C PRO A 129 -14.50 2.79 -9.11
N LEU A 130 -14.55 3.76 -8.20
CA LEU A 130 -13.42 4.06 -7.32
C LEU A 130 -13.16 2.92 -6.34
N TYR A 131 -14.21 2.29 -5.79
CA TYR A 131 -14.04 1.14 -4.91
C TYR A 131 -13.36 -0.03 -5.63
N GLU A 132 -13.82 -0.38 -6.83
CA GLU A 132 -13.26 -1.51 -7.58
C GLU A 132 -11.79 -1.23 -7.97
N TYR A 133 -11.48 0.01 -8.34
CA TYR A 133 -10.10 0.44 -8.61
C TYR A 133 -9.21 0.33 -7.36
N LEU A 134 -9.65 0.84 -6.21
CA LEU A 134 -8.92 0.72 -4.95
C LEU A 134 -8.72 -0.74 -4.54
N TYR A 135 -9.75 -1.58 -4.73
CA TYR A 135 -9.67 -3.00 -4.42
C TYR A 135 -8.65 -3.71 -5.32
N GLN A 136 -8.69 -3.45 -6.63
CA GLN A 136 -7.74 -4.01 -7.58
C GLN A 136 -6.30 -3.60 -7.23
N ARG A 137 -6.08 -2.31 -6.95
CA ARG A 137 -4.77 -1.80 -6.52
C ARG A 137 -4.34 -2.39 -5.17
N GLN A 138 -5.26 -2.73 -4.28
CA GLN A 138 -4.94 -3.40 -3.02
C GLN A 138 -4.38 -4.81 -3.27
N VAL A 139 -4.96 -5.58 -4.19
CA VAL A 139 -4.43 -6.89 -4.57
C VAL A 139 -3.06 -6.74 -5.23
N GLU A 140 -2.92 -5.81 -6.17
CA GLU A 140 -1.66 -5.54 -6.87
C GLU A 140 -0.55 -5.09 -5.91
N SER A 141 -0.88 -4.37 -4.83
CA SER A 141 0.10 -3.97 -3.81
C SER A 141 0.80 -5.17 -3.13
N TRP A 142 0.23 -6.38 -3.16
CA TRP A 142 0.88 -7.57 -2.62
C TRP A 142 1.97 -8.14 -3.54
N GLY A 143 2.13 -7.55 -4.73
CA GLY A 143 3.08 -7.95 -5.75
C GLY A 143 2.68 -9.22 -6.49
N LYS A 144 3.46 -9.56 -7.52
CA LYS A 144 3.27 -10.79 -8.32
C LYS A 144 3.26 -12.01 -7.40
N ALA A 145 2.28 -12.88 -7.57
CA ALA A 145 2.06 -14.07 -6.73
C ALA A 145 1.98 -13.79 -5.21
N SER A 146 1.57 -12.58 -4.81
CA SER A 146 1.36 -12.18 -3.41
C SER A 146 2.60 -12.32 -2.51
N VAL A 147 3.80 -12.19 -3.08
CA VAL A 147 5.08 -12.36 -2.37
C VAL A 147 5.23 -11.41 -1.16
N TYR A 148 4.65 -10.22 -1.20
CA TYR A 148 4.72 -9.28 -0.08
C TYR A 148 3.74 -9.61 1.05
N ALA A 149 2.61 -10.26 0.75
CA ALA A 149 1.76 -10.84 1.80
C ALA A 149 2.53 -11.92 2.57
N LEU A 150 3.30 -12.76 1.88
CA LEU A 150 4.19 -13.74 2.52
C LEU A 150 5.31 -13.06 3.32
N LYS A 151 5.87 -11.95 2.84
CA LYS A 151 6.87 -11.15 3.56
C LYS A 151 6.31 -10.63 4.89
N PHE A 152 5.11 -10.05 4.91
CA PHE A 152 4.41 -9.66 6.14
C PHE A 152 4.29 -10.84 7.11
N LEU A 153 3.74 -11.97 6.64
CA LEU A 153 3.57 -13.16 7.48
C LEU A 153 4.89 -13.68 8.04
N ARG A 154 5.98 -13.60 7.29
CA ARG A 154 7.32 -13.96 7.75
C ARG A 154 7.78 -13.00 8.85
N TRP A 155 7.66 -11.69 8.62
CA TRP A 155 8.13 -10.68 9.55
C TRP A 155 7.31 -10.60 10.84
N MET A 156 6.01 -10.89 10.78
CA MET A 156 5.15 -11.03 11.95
C MET A 156 5.63 -12.13 12.92
N ARG A 157 6.38 -13.13 12.45
CA ARG A 157 6.87 -14.26 13.26
C ARG A 157 8.29 -14.06 13.79
N LEU A 158 9.00 -13.04 13.33
CA LEU A 158 10.35 -12.76 13.80
C LEU A 158 10.33 -12.25 15.25
N PRO A 159 11.39 -12.50 16.04
CA PRO A 159 11.53 -11.90 17.37
C PRO A 159 11.63 -10.38 17.27
N ASP A 160 11.21 -9.66 18.31
CA ASP A 160 11.23 -8.18 18.34
C ASP A 160 12.65 -7.61 18.49
N THR A 161 13.60 -8.42 18.95
CA THR A 161 14.99 -8.03 19.18
C THR A 161 15.95 -9.09 18.66
N GLY A 162 17.22 -8.72 18.50
CA GLY A 162 18.29 -9.59 18.06
C GLY A 162 18.47 -9.59 16.54
N THR A 163 19.44 -10.40 16.11
CA THR A 163 19.74 -10.65 14.69
C THR A 163 18.48 -11.09 13.98
N ASP A 164 18.23 -10.54 12.79
CA ASP A 164 17.04 -10.80 11.97
C ASP A 164 15.69 -10.28 12.51
N SER A 165 15.66 -9.50 13.59
CA SER A 165 14.42 -8.81 14.01
C SER A 165 13.87 -7.89 12.90
N PRO A 166 12.56 -7.58 12.88
CA PRO A 166 11.99 -6.69 11.86
C PRO A 166 12.66 -5.31 11.82
N SER A 167 13.09 -4.77 12.96
CA SER A 167 13.81 -3.50 13.02
C SER A 167 15.19 -3.59 12.38
N GLU A 168 15.94 -4.65 12.63
CA GLU A 168 17.23 -4.90 11.99
C GLU A 168 17.09 -5.07 10.47
N ARG A 169 16.10 -5.87 10.03
CA ARG A 169 15.80 -6.03 8.60
C ARG A 169 15.36 -4.73 7.93
N SER A 170 14.76 -3.81 8.70
CA SER A 170 14.39 -2.48 8.18
C SER A 170 15.61 -1.67 7.79
N VAL A 171 16.76 -1.83 8.45
CA VAL A 171 17.98 -1.08 8.14
C VAL A 171 18.39 -1.27 6.68
N ALA A 172 18.34 -2.51 6.19
CA ALA A 172 18.64 -2.83 4.79
C ALA A 172 17.63 -2.21 3.81
N GLU A 173 16.35 -2.14 4.21
CA GLU A 173 15.27 -1.59 3.39
C GLU A 173 15.31 -0.05 3.31
N LEU A 174 15.74 0.60 4.40
CA LEU A 174 15.80 2.06 4.49
C LEU A 174 16.74 2.69 3.47
N GLY A 175 17.86 2.02 3.15
CA GLY A 175 18.76 2.46 2.08
C GLY A 175 18.07 2.52 0.72
N THR A 176 17.31 1.46 0.38
CA THR A 176 16.52 1.38 -0.85
C THR A 176 15.42 2.45 -0.87
N ILE A 177 14.63 2.58 0.20
CA ILE A 177 13.56 3.58 0.31
C ILE A 177 14.13 4.99 0.14
N ALA A 178 15.21 5.33 0.86
CA ALA A 178 15.81 6.65 0.78
C ALA A 178 16.40 6.94 -0.60
N THR A 179 16.98 5.94 -1.26
CA THR A 179 17.53 6.09 -2.61
C THR A 179 16.42 6.37 -3.63
N SER A 180 15.35 5.58 -3.63
CA SER A 180 14.20 5.78 -4.53
C SER A 180 13.50 7.12 -4.30
N VAL A 181 13.23 7.49 -3.05
CA VAL A 181 12.58 8.78 -2.75
C VAL A 181 13.45 9.96 -3.18
N ARG A 182 14.78 9.90 -2.97
CA ARG A 182 15.70 10.94 -3.46
C ARG A 182 15.79 11.00 -4.99
N ALA A 183 15.54 9.89 -5.68
CA ALA A 183 15.40 9.83 -7.13
C ALA A 183 14.04 10.36 -7.63
N GLY A 184 13.20 10.91 -6.74
CA GLY A 184 11.91 11.48 -7.07
C GLY A 184 10.79 10.43 -7.19
N GLU A 185 10.96 9.24 -6.64
CA GLU A 185 9.94 8.19 -6.67
C GLU A 185 9.02 8.26 -5.45
N LEU A 186 7.74 7.91 -5.65
CA LEU A 186 6.83 7.57 -4.57
C LEU A 186 7.02 6.10 -4.20
N VAL A 187 7.26 5.81 -2.93
CA VAL A 187 7.60 4.47 -2.46
C VAL A 187 6.53 3.96 -1.50
N PRO A 188 5.70 2.99 -1.89
CA PRO A 188 4.83 2.31 -0.94
C PRO A 188 5.70 1.54 0.08
N ILE A 189 5.32 1.59 1.35
CA ILE A 189 6.03 0.97 2.46
C ILE A 189 5.06 0.08 3.22
N GLY A 190 5.50 -1.16 3.49
CA GLY A 190 4.80 -2.06 4.39
C GLY A 190 5.22 -1.79 5.84
N LEU A 191 4.25 -1.66 6.74
CA LEU A 191 4.46 -1.47 8.18
C LEU A 191 4.07 -2.74 8.92
N VAL A 192 5.05 -3.41 9.53
CA VAL A 192 4.78 -4.54 10.43
C VAL A 192 4.45 -3.97 11.80
N LEU A 193 3.18 -4.08 12.18
CA LEU A 193 2.67 -3.49 13.43
C LEU A 193 2.45 -4.53 14.52
N VAL A 194 2.10 -5.75 14.14
CA VAL A 194 1.71 -6.81 15.07
C VAL A 194 2.61 -8.04 14.96
N ARG A 195 2.63 -8.84 16.02
CA ARG A 195 3.28 -10.15 16.07
C ARG A 195 2.23 -11.23 15.82
N HIS A 196 2.55 -12.24 15.02
CA HIS A 196 1.69 -13.42 14.89
C HIS A 196 1.74 -14.24 16.19
N ALA A 197 0.65 -14.88 16.58
CA ALA A 197 0.64 -15.80 17.72
C ALA A 197 1.64 -16.95 17.48
N GLU A 198 2.31 -17.39 18.53
CA GLU A 198 2.96 -18.69 18.53
C GLU A 198 1.90 -19.80 18.42
N GLU A 199 2.29 -20.96 17.91
CA GLU A 199 1.36 -22.08 17.71
C GLU A 199 0.71 -22.47 19.06
N GLY A 200 -0.63 -22.40 19.14
CA GLY A 200 -1.39 -22.63 20.37
C GLY A 200 -1.70 -21.39 21.22
N ALA A 201 -1.13 -20.21 20.91
CA ALA A 201 -1.47 -18.96 21.58
C ALA A 201 -2.76 -18.35 21.02
N ARG A 202 -3.69 -17.98 21.90
CA ARG A 202 -5.02 -17.44 21.51
C ARG A 202 -5.02 -15.97 21.07
N ASN A 203 -3.94 -15.22 21.33
CA ASN A 203 -3.91 -13.75 21.23
C ASN A 203 -2.80 -13.23 20.30
N GLY A 204 -2.75 -13.74 19.07
CA GLY A 204 -1.82 -13.25 18.04
C GLY A 204 -2.43 -12.14 17.20
N GLY A 205 -1.60 -11.22 16.76
CA GLY A 205 -1.95 -10.25 15.74
C GLY A 205 -2.30 -10.92 14.42
N LYS A 206 -3.32 -10.39 13.75
CA LYS A 206 -3.85 -10.82 12.48
C LYS A 206 -3.14 -10.09 11.33
N PRO A 207 -2.95 -10.72 10.16
CA PRO A 207 -2.21 -10.11 9.04
C PRO A 207 -2.77 -8.76 8.57
N TRP A 208 -4.10 -8.60 8.62
CA TRP A 208 -4.81 -7.36 8.27
C TRP A 208 -4.67 -6.23 9.29
N GLU A 209 -4.02 -6.46 10.43
CA GLU A 209 -3.66 -5.41 11.39
C GLU A 209 -2.29 -4.77 11.06
N ASN A 210 -1.56 -5.32 10.08
CA ASN A 210 -0.44 -4.62 9.46
C ASN A 210 -0.96 -3.60 8.44
N HIS A 211 -0.09 -2.68 8.03
CA HIS A 211 -0.52 -1.51 7.28
C HIS A 211 0.40 -1.20 6.10
N GLN A 212 -0.09 -0.42 5.14
CA GLN A 212 0.72 0.13 4.05
C GLN A 212 0.54 1.65 4.01
N VAL A 213 1.63 2.36 3.73
CA VAL A 213 1.68 3.82 3.59
C VAL A 213 2.49 4.21 2.36
N LEU A 214 2.35 5.44 1.86
CA LEU A 214 3.07 5.93 0.68
C LEU A 214 4.10 6.98 1.09
N CYS A 215 5.38 6.67 0.97
CA CYS A 215 6.46 7.62 1.27
C CYS A 215 6.76 8.53 0.08
N TRP A 216 6.87 9.83 0.37
CA TRP A 216 7.10 10.86 -0.63
C TRP A 216 8.27 11.79 -0.30
N LYS A 217 8.77 11.78 0.93
CA LYS A 217 9.96 12.54 1.35
C LYS A 217 10.71 11.80 2.45
N VAL A 218 12.04 11.87 2.40
CA VAL A 218 12.94 11.42 3.47
C VAL A 218 13.72 12.62 3.99
N GLU A 219 13.69 12.82 5.30
CA GLU A 219 14.32 13.95 5.96
C GLU A 219 15.25 13.47 7.09
N PRO A 220 16.55 13.81 7.05
CA PRO A 220 17.45 13.56 8.17
C PRO A 220 16.98 14.28 9.42
N ARG A 221 17.10 13.64 10.58
CA ARG A 221 16.82 14.29 11.87
C ARG A 221 18.00 15.16 12.31
N GLU A 222 17.69 16.21 13.04
CA GLU A 222 18.69 17.10 13.65
C GLU A 222 19.68 16.29 14.50
N GLY A 223 20.97 16.62 14.40
CA GLY A 223 22.05 15.86 15.04
C GLY A 223 22.46 14.57 14.31
N GLY A 224 21.85 14.25 13.16
CA GLY A 224 22.24 13.12 12.30
C GLY A 224 21.86 11.74 12.85
N VAL A 225 21.02 11.68 13.89
CA VAL A 225 20.63 10.44 14.56
C VAL A 225 19.26 9.99 14.06
N GLY A 226 19.24 9.45 12.83
CA GLY A 226 18.06 8.86 12.22
C GLY A 226 17.40 9.72 11.14
N VAL A 227 16.25 9.25 10.66
CA VAL A 227 15.50 9.85 9.55
C VAL A 227 14.01 9.82 9.85
N ASP A 228 13.29 10.81 9.32
CA ASP A 228 11.83 10.79 9.23
C ASP A 228 11.43 10.50 7.78
N LEU A 229 10.66 9.44 7.58
CA LEU A 229 10.00 9.14 6.31
C LEU A 229 8.62 9.80 6.34
N HIS A 230 8.42 10.85 5.56
CA HIS A 230 7.11 11.49 5.43
C HIS A 230 6.22 10.65 4.55
N VAL A 231 4.99 10.40 5.01
CA VAL A 231 4.09 9.45 4.37
C VAL A 231 2.67 10.01 4.22
N TYR A 232 2.02 9.62 3.14
CA TYR A 232 0.57 9.54 3.11
C TYR A 232 0.15 8.25 3.82
N ASP A 233 -0.55 8.37 4.95
CA ASP A 233 -1.18 7.26 5.66
C ASP A 233 -2.71 7.31 5.44
N PRO A 234 -3.30 6.34 4.71
CA PRO A 234 -4.75 6.29 4.47
C PRO A 234 -5.62 6.24 5.74
N ASN A 235 -5.08 5.89 6.91
CA ASN A 235 -5.81 5.94 8.19
C ASN A 235 -5.87 7.36 8.79
N PHE A 236 -5.08 8.30 8.27
CA PHE A 236 -5.00 9.71 8.71
C PHE A 236 -5.11 10.63 7.47
N PRO A 237 -6.27 10.66 6.80
CA PRO A 237 -6.46 11.47 5.60
C PRO A 237 -6.20 12.96 5.89
N LYS A 238 -5.64 13.66 4.91
CA LYS A 238 -5.26 15.09 4.97
C LYS A 238 -4.18 15.45 6.01
N ASP A 239 -3.66 14.51 6.81
CA ASP A 239 -2.58 14.76 7.76
C ASP A 239 -1.21 14.76 7.03
N GLU A 240 -0.70 15.95 6.72
CA GLU A 240 0.61 16.15 6.09
C GLU A 240 1.79 15.83 7.01
N GLY A 241 1.56 15.75 8.33
CA GLY A 241 2.62 15.56 9.32
C GLY A 241 2.84 14.11 9.74
N VAL A 242 2.22 13.14 9.07
CA VAL A 242 2.46 11.73 9.37
C VAL A 242 3.85 11.31 8.93
N VAL A 243 4.64 10.81 9.87
CA VAL A 243 5.99 10.30 9.61
C VAL A 243 6.19 8.91 10.17
N ILE A 244 6.99 8.09 9.48
CA ILE A 244 7.64 6.93 10.08
C ILE A 244 9.02 7.37 10.53
N ARG A 245 9.14 7.55 11.84
CA ARG A 245 10.37 7.96 12.50
C ARG A 245 11.27 6.76 12.72
N VAL A 246 12.49 6.88 12.23
CA VAL A 246 13.58 5.91 12.42
C VAL A 246 14.63 6.56 13.31
N SER A 247 14.95 5.92 14.42
CA SER A 247 15.97 6.42 15.36
C SER A 247 16.89 5.30 15.81
N ASN A 248 18.17 5.57 15.97
CA ASN A 248 19.04 4.64 16.69
C ASN A 248 18.72 4.77 18.18
N ALA A 249 18.59 3.66 18.91
CA ALA A 249 18.43 3.77 20.36
C ALA A 249 19.66 4.48 20.95
N THR A 250 19.46 5.64 21.58
CA THR A 250 20.55 6.43 22.18
C THR A 250 21.06 5.73 23.43
N GLY A 251 22.36 5.48 23.50
CA GLY A 251 23.06 5.25 24.76
C GLY A 251 23.26 6.56 25.47
N ASP A 252 22.63 6.69 26.64
CA ASP A 252 22.94 7.61 27.73
C ASP A 252 23.16 9.08 27.29
N GLY A 253 22.53 9.46 26.17
CA GLY A 253 22.23 10.83 25.79
C GLY A 253 23.17 11.56 24.84
N LYS A 254 24.25 11.00 24.27
CA LYS A 254 25.17 11.84 23.44
C LYS A 254 25.76 11.29 22.13
N LYS A 255 25.66 10.00 21.80
CA LYS A 255 26.04 9.50 20.45
C LYS A 255 25.17 8.32 20.02
N PRO A 256 24.83 8.19 18.72
CA PRO A 256 24.29 6.95 18.18
C PRO A 256 25.31 5.83 18.38
N ALA A 257 24.91 4.75 19.04
CA ALA A 257 25.72 3.55 19.10
C ALA A 257 25.44 2.72 17.83
N PRO A 258 26.46 2.31 17.06
CA PRO A 258 26.28 1.52 15.83
C PRO A 258 25.66 0.13 16.09
N ASP A 259 25.73 -0.37 17.33
CA ASP A 259 25.29 -1.73 17.70
C ASP A 259 23.92 -1.76 18.43
N ARG A 260 23.15 -0.68 18.36
CA ARG A 260 21.86 -0.58 19.07
C ARG A 260 20.67 -0.69 18.13
N PRO A 261 19.56 -1.31 18.59
CA PRO A 261 18.41 -1.57 17.74
C PRO A 261 17.83 -0.27 17.19
N VAL A 262 17.44 -0.30 15.92
CA VAL A 262 16.66 0.77 15.31
C VAL A 262 15.26 0.76 15.92
N MET A 263 14.83 1.91 16.40
CA MET A 263 13.46 2.16 16.84
C MET A 263 12.67 2.75 15.70
N LEU A 264 11.51 2.17 15.44
CA LEU A 264 10.56 2.67 14.45
C LEU A 264 9.24 3.03 15.12
N ALA A 265 8.71 4.21 14.78
CA ALA A 265 7.40 4.64 15.25
C ALA A 265 6.68 5.44 14.16
N ARG A 266 5.38 5.20 14.00
CA ARG A 266 4.50 6.10 13.25
C ARG A 266 4.06 7.22 14.16
N LEU A 267 4.32 8.47 13.77
CA LEU A 267 3.88 9.67 14.46
C LEU A 267 2.87 10.41 13.58
N THR A 268 1.84 10.97 14.20
CA THR A 268 0.82 11.82 13.54
C THR A 268 0.97 13.27 13.98
N SER A 269 0.33 14.22 13.28
CA SER A 269 0.34 15.63 13.69
C SER A 269 -0.30 15.88 15.05
N SER A 270 -1.22 15.00 15.47
CA SER A 270 -1.82 15.03 16.81
C SER A 270 -0.90 14.54 17.94
N GLY A 271 0.34 14.14 17.62
CA GLY A 271 1.30 13.63 18.60
C GLY A 271 1.10 12.16 18.96
N LYS A 272 0.18 11.44 18.30
CA LYS A 272 -0.01 10.01 18.55
C LYS A 272 1.20 9.23 18.00
N ALA A 273 1.87 8.52 18.90
CA ALA A 273 2.94 7.58 18.54
C ALA A 273 2.42 6.15 18.54
N THR A 274 2.65 5.41 17.44
CA THR A 274 2.39 3.97 17.36
C THR A 274 3.71 3.25 17.09
N PRO A 275 4.15 2.30 17.94
CA PRO A 275 5.32 1.49 17.66
C PRO A 275 5.18 0.74 16.33
N VAL A 276 6.26 0.69 15.56
CA VAL A 276 6.38 -0.09 14.32
C VAL A 276 7.47 -1.11 14.54
N ARG A 277 7.19 -2.39 14.28
CA ARG A 277 8.18 -3.46 14.46
C ARG A 277 9.24 -3.39 13.36
N GLY A 278 8.80 -3.19 12.13
CA GLY A 278 9.69 -3.03 10.99
C GLY A 278 8.99 -2.47 9.76
N VAL A 279 9.79 -2.01 8.81
CA VAL A 279 9.37 -1.48 7.52
C VAL A 279 10.11 -2.14 6.38
N PHE A 280 9.46 -2.20 5.22
CA PHE A 280 10.09 -2.61 3.97
C PHE A 280 9.48 -1.92 2.77
N ALA A 281 10.27 -1.74 1.72
CA ALA A 281 9.77 -1.23 0.45
C ALA A 281 8.79 -2.22 -0.17
N MET A 282 7.69 -1.70 -0.70
CA MET A 282 6.65 -2.43 -1.42
C MET A 282 6.71 -2.04 -2.90
N PRO A 283 6.25 -2.90 -3.81
CA PRO A 283 6.35 -2.63 -5.24
C PRO A 283 5.36 -1.54 -5.63
N TYR A 284 5.78 -0.67 -6.54
CA TYR A 284 4.89 0.24 -7.24
C TYR A 284 5.07 0.05 -8.75
N GLU A 285 3.98 -0.32 -9.41
CA GLU A 285 3.89 -0.31 -10.86
C GLU A 285 2.79 0.69 -11.22
N ARG A 286 3.18 1.74 -11.94
CA ARG A 286 2.26 2.79 -12.38
C ARG A 286 1.16 2.16 -13.22
N LYS A 287 -0.09 2.55 -12.95
CA LYS A 287 -1.24 2.15 -13.73
C LYS A 287 -2.01 3.38 -14.18
N ASP A 288 -2.51 3.36 -15.41
CA ASP A 288 -3.39 4.42 -15.88
C ASP A 288 -4.68 4.43 -15.05
N VAL A 289 -5.13 5.63 -14.72
CA VAL A 289 -6.40 5.84 -14.03
C VAL A 289 -7.52 5.58 -15.02
N PRO A 290 -8.52 4.72 -14.70
CA PRO A 290 -9.66 4.47 -15.58
C PRO A 290 -10.33 5.78 -16.04
N GLU A 291 -10.71 5.86 -17.32
CA GLU A 291 -11.27 7.09 -17.91
C GLU A 291 -12.47 7.64 -17.13
N GLU A 292 -13.33 6.76 -16.61
CA GLU A 292 -14.49 7.13 -15.80
C GLU A 292 -14.10 7.90 -14.52
N LEU A 293 -12.97 7.54 -13.92
CA LEU A 293 -12.42 8.24 -12.75
C LEU A 293 -11.68 9.51 -13.15
N ALA A 294 -11.03 9.51 -14.32
CA ALA A 294 -10.35 10.69 -14.85
C ALA A 294 -11.35 11.81 -15.17
N ARG A 295 -12.48 11.52 -15.82
CA ARG A 295 -13.55 12.50 -16.14
C ARG A 295 -14.18 13.09 -14.89
N ALA A 296 -14.47 12.26 -13.89
CA ALA A 296 -14.98 12.73 -12.60
C ALA A 296 -14.00 13.69 -11.88
N SER A 297 -12.72 13.67 -12.25
CA SER A 297 -11.68 14.53 -11.69
C SER A 297 -11.53 15.86 -12.43
N THR A 298 -11.98 15.96 -13.69
CA THR A 298 -11.93 17.18 -14.51
C THR A 298 -13.18 18.04 -14.39
N ASP A 299 -14.34 17.44 -14.10
CA ASP A 299 -15.63 18.15 -14.09
C ASP A 299 -15.81 19.12 -12.90
N HIS A 300 -14.82 19.27 -12.02
CA HIS A 300 -14.90 20.05 -10.77
C HIS A 300 -13.70 21.00 -10.57
N GLU A 301 -13.16 21.56 -11.65
CA GLU A 301 -12.36 22.78 -11.57
C GLU A 301 -13.32 23.98 -11.34
N PRO A 302 -13.10 24.84 -10.32
CA PRO A 302 -13.92 26.03 -10.10
C PRO A 302 -13.76 27.08 -11.21
#